data_AF-A0A960HSL2-F1
#
_entry.id   AF-A0A960HSL2-F1
#
_cell.length_a   1.000
_cell.length_b   1.000
_cell.length_c   1.000
_cell.angle_alpha   90.00
_cell.angle_beta   90.00
_cell.angle_gamma   90.00
#
_symmetry.space_group_name_H-M   'P 1'
#
loop_
_entity.id
_entity.type
_entity.pdbx_description
1 polymer ?
#
loop_
_entity_poly.entity_id
_entity_poly.type
_entity_poly.pdbx_seq_one_letter_code
_entity_poly.pdbx_strand_id
1 'polypeptide(L)'
;MSEPALSARASRADDEPSSRRATTTSNFGVSKRESHDASGFYGRFEPPVLDDDDTVLDPAPVAEPLVCGDARDMHTVADGSVALVVTSPPYFAGKQYEEELERDGVPSSYLEYL
;
A
#
# COMPACT_ATOMS: atom_id res chain seq x y z
N MET A 1 71.17 -5.69 9.41
CA MET A 1 69.88 -6.10 10.01
C MET A 1 69.11 -4.84 10.41
N SER A 2 67.79 -4.91 10.27
CA SER A 2 66.75 -3.96 10.72
C SER A 2 66.32 -2.84 9.76
N GLU A 3 65.36 -3.20 8.88
CA GLU A 3 64.15 -2.38 8.62
C GLU A 3 63.34 -2.23 9.93
N PRO A 4 62.53 -1.16 10.15
CA PRO A 4 61.20 -0.97 9.53
C PRO A 4 60.88 0.55 9.28
N ALA A 5 59.72 1.05 8.82
CA ALA A 5 58.36 0.55 8.83
C ALA A 5 57.51 1.14 7.69
N LEU A 6 56.54 0.32 7.32
CA LEU A 6 55.44 0.48 6.39
C LEU A 6 54.68 1.83 6.57
N SER A 7 54.65 2.66 5.53
CA SER A 7 53.74 3.82 5.47
C SER A 7 52.32 3.33 5.19
N ALA A 8 51.39 3.72 6.07
CA ALA A 8 50.01 3.30 6.08
C ALA A 8 49.29 3.65 4.77
N ARG A 9 48.62 2.66 4.18
CA ARG A 9 47.68 2.86 3.08
C ARG A 9 46.54 3.78 3.57
N ALA A 10 46.29 4.86 2.82
CA ALA A 10 45.08 5.64 2.96
C ALA A 10 43.86 4.71 2.84
N SER A 11 42.98 4.76 3.85
CA SER A 11 41.68 4.13 3.83
C SER A 11 40.91 4.66 2.62
N ARG A 12 40.60 3.78 1.67
CA ARG A 12 39.52 4.03 0.72
C ARG A 12 38.27 4.26 1.56
N ALA A 13 37.69 5.46 1.49
CA ALA A 13 36.34 5.67 1.96
C ALA A 13 35.46 4.65 1.23
N ASP A 14 34.77 3.81 2.00
CA ASP A 14 33.72 2.96 1.49
C ASP A 14 32.72 3.84 0.76
N ASP A 15 32.61 3.63 -0.55
CA ASP A 15 31.51 4.13 -1.38
C ASP A 15 30.29 3.33 -0.96
N GLU A 16 29.68 3.70 0.18
CA GLU A 16 28.39 3.19 0.59
C GLU A 16 27.42 3.48 -0.56
N PRO A 17 26.81 2.45 -1.18
CA PRO A 17 25.98 2.65 -2.35
C PRO A 17 24.81 3.55 -1.94
N SER A 18 24.81 4.80 -2.41
CA SER A 18 23.71 5.74 -2.26
C SER A 18 22.42 5.03 -2.66
N SER A 19 21.59 4.65 -1.68
CA SER A 19 20.29 4.05 -1.97
C SER A 19 19.54 4.97 -2.94
N ARG A 20 19.09 4.41 -4.07
CA ARG A 20 18.32 5.18 -5.06
C ARG A 20 17.07 5.70 -4.35
N ARG A 21 16.79 7.01 -4.48
CA ARG A 21 15.59 7.60 -3.88
C ARG A 21 14.35 6.85 -4.37
N ALA A 22 13.53 6.46 -3.39
CA ALA A 22 12.19 5.96 -3.60
C ALA A 22 11.40 6.91 -4.51
N THR A 23 10.69 6.34 -5.49
CA THR A 23 9.73 7.10 -6.29
C THR A 23 8.44 7.31 -5.50
N THR A 24 7.73 8.40 -5.71
CA THR A 24 6.40 8.62 -5.09
C THR A 24 5.36 8.88 -6.17
N THR A 25 4.08 8.83 -5.80
CA THR A 25 2.98 9.19 -6.70
C THR A 25 3.16 10.64 -7.15
N SER A 26 3.35 10.86 -8.46
CA SER A 26 3.31 12.21 -9.06
C SER A 26 1.88 12.72 -9.13
N ASN A 27 1.62 14.01 -8.93
CA ASN A 27 0.28 14.60 -9.08
C ASN A 27 -0.25 14.53 -10.53
N PHE A 28 0.66 14.49 -11.52
CA PHE A 28 0.31 14.41 -12.95
C PHE A 28 1.16 13.36 -13.68
N GLY A 29 0.58 12.72 -14.69
CA GLY A 29 1.26 11.72 -15.52
C GLY A 29 1.71 10.46 -14.77
N VAL A 30 2.63 9.72 -15.38
CA VAL A 30 3.24 8.51 -14.82
C VAL A 30 4.70 8.77 -14.45
N SER A 31 5.07 8.53 -13.19
CA SER A 31 6.46 8.50 -12.73
C SER A 31 7.02 7.07 -12.82
N LYS A 32 8.35 6.93 -12.65
CA LYS A 32 8.98 5.60 -12.46
C LYS A 32 8.45 4.96 -11.16
N ARG A 33 8.46 3.63 -11.10
CA ARG A 33 8.01 2.82 -9.94
C ARG A 33 9.16 2.04 -9.32
N GLU A 34 10.26 2.73 -9.06
CA GLU A 34 11.45 2.15 -8.41
C GLU A 34 11.38 2.46 -6.91
N SER A 35 11.46 1.43 -6.05
CA SER A 35 11.40 1.58 -4.59
C SER A 35 10.26 2.51 -4.13
N HIS A 36 9.03 2.32 -4.64
CA HIS A 36 7.96 3.31 -4.54
C HIS A 36 7.48 3.55 -3.10
N ASP A 37 7.53 4.78 -2.62
CA ASP A 37 6.98 5.23 -1.35
C ASP A 37 5.52 5.68 -1.53
N ALA A 38 4.61 4.88 -0.98
CA ALA A 38 3.17 5.09 -1.01
C ALA A 38 2.62 5.68 0.31
N SER A 39 3.48 6.11 1.24
CA SER A 39 3.08 6.64 2.54
C SER A 39 2.07 7.79 2.42
N GLY A 40 2.27 8.71 1.48
CA GLY A 40 1.34 9.82 1.22
C GLY A 40 -0.06 9.36 0.75
N PHE A 41 -0.15 8.22 0.05
CA PHE A 41 -1.45 7.65 -0.34
C PHE A 41 -2.15 7.01 0.86
N TYR A 42 -1.43 6.16 1.63
CA TYR A 42 -2.00 5.41 2.74
C TYR A 42 -2.27 6.26 3.99
N GLY A 43 -1.51 7.34 4.20
CA GLY A 43 -1.74 8.29 5.29
C GLY A 43 -3.07 9.06 5.20
N ARG A 44 -3.82 8.91 4.09
CA ARG A 44 -5.17 9.47 3.92
C ARG A 44 -6.26 8.64 4.61
N PHE A 45 -5.94 7.42 5.04
CA PHE A 45 -6.90 6.50 5.65
C PHE A 45 -6.59 6.33 7.13
N GLU A 46 -7.64 6.26 7.94
CA GLU A 46 -7.50 5.81 9.33
C GLU A 46 -7.19 4.31 9.32
N PRO A 47 -6.11 3.86 9.98
CA PRO A 47 -5.79 2.44 10.06
C PRO A 47 -6.89 1.71 10.84
N PRO A 48 -7.27 0.48 10.43
CA PRO A 48 -8.26 -0.28 11.16
C PRO A 48 -7.73 -0.65 12.56
N VAL A 49 -8.65 -0.79 13.52
CA VAL A 49 -8.35 -1.47 14.78
C VAL A 49 -8.18 -2.95 14.46
N LEU A 50 -7.05 -3.51 14.86
CA LEU A 50 -6.77 -4.94 14.72
C LEU A 50 -7.21 -5.66 15.98
N ASP A 51 -7.93 -6.76 15.80
CA ASP A 51 -8.23 -7.73 16.85
C ASP A 51 -7.04 -8.71 16.99
N ASP A 52 -6.84 -9.25 18.19
CA ASP A 52 -5.82 -10.28 18.47
C ASP A 52 -6.38 -11.71 18.43
N ASP A 53 -7.68 -11.86 18.15
CA ASP A 53 -8.32 -13.15 17.87
C ASP A 53 -7.68 -13.84 16.65
N ASP A 54 -7.04 -14.98 16.91
CA ASP A 54 -6.40 -15.84 15.91
C ASP A 54 -7.24 -17.06 15.54
N THR A 55 -8.52 -17.08 15.95
CA THR A 55 -9.46 -18.16 15.61
C THR A 55 -9.71 -18.21 14.11
N VAL A 56 -9.39 -19.34 13.49
CA VAL A 56 -9.69 -19.63 12.08
C VAL A 56 -10.68 -20.78 12.02
N LEU A 57 -11.84 -20.55 11.41
CA LEU A 57 -12.85 -21.59 11.22
C LEU A 57 -12.41 -22.60 10.17
N ASP A 58 -12.79 -23.87 10.38
CA ASP A 58 -12.62 -24.91 9.36
C ASP A 58 -13.42 -24.58 8.10
N PRO A 59 -12.91 -24.91 6.89
CA PRO A 59 -13.64 -24.68 5.65
C PRO A 59 -14.99 -25.41 5.63
N ALA A 60 -16.05 -24.65 5.34
CA ALA A 60 -17.40 -25.19 5.13
C ALA A 60 -17.79 -25.08 3.64
N PRO A 61 -18.70 -25.97 3.16
CA PRO A 61 -19.25 -25.83 1.81
C PRO A 61 -20.00 -24.49 1.63
N VAL A 62 -19.68 -23.77 0.57
CA VAL A 62 -20.39 -22.53 0.18
C VAL A 62 -21.53 -22.89 -0.76
N ALA A 63 -22.77 -22.66 -0.32
CA ALA A 63 -23.96 -22.99 -1.09
C ALA A 63 -24.21 -22.03 -2.26
N GLU A 64 -24.04 -20.72 -2.03
CA GLU A 64 -24.16 -19.66 -3.05
C GLU A 64 -22.83 -18.91 -3.17
N PRO A 65 -21.99 -19.23 -4.18
CA PRO A 65 -20.70 -18.58 -4.36
C PRO A 65 -20.78 -17.20 -5.01
N LEU A 66 -21.92 -16.81 -5.60
CA LEU A 66 -22.09 -15.55 -6.31
C LEU A 66 -23.16 -14.69 -5.66
N VAL A 67 -22.73 -13.75 -4.82
CA VAL A 67 -23.61 -12.81 -4.13
C VAL A 67 -23.51 -11.44 -4.79
N CYS A 68 -24.64 -10.91 -5.26
CA CYS A 68 -24.76 -9.50 -5.64
C CYS A 68 -25.13 -8.69 -4.39
N GLY A 69 -24.20 -7.86 -3.91
CA GLY A 69 -24.38 -7.11 -2.67
C GLY A 69 -23.42 -5.95 -2.51
N ASP A 70 -23.58 -5.21 -1.42
CA ASP A 70 -22.69 -4.13 -1.02
C ASP A 70 -21.53 -4.71 -0.20
N ALA A 71 -20.28 -4.44 -0.59
CA ALA A 71 -19.11 -4.92 0.14
C ALA A 71 -18.96 -4.33 1.56
N ARG A 72 -19.73 -3.28 1.90
CA ARG A 72 -19.85 -2.76 3.26
C ARG A 72 -20.71 -3.65 4.17
N ASP A 73 -21.53 -4.53 3.60
CA ASP A 73 -22.37 -5.49 4.31
C ASP A 73 -22.17 -6.90 3.74
N MET A 74 -21.24 -7.63 4.34
CA MET A 74 -20.88 -8.99 3.95
C MET A 74 -21.44 -10.06 4.91
N HIS A 75 -22.63 -9.85 5.49
CA HIS A 75 -23.25 -10.78 6.46
C HIS A 75 -23.43 -12.23 5.98
N THR A 76 -23.35 -12.48 4.67
CA THR A 76 -23.40 -13.83 4.09
C THR A 76 -22.09 -14.62 4.27
N VAL A 77 -21.00 -13.95 4.61
CA VAL A 77 -19.69 -14.55 4.92
C VAL A 77 -19.56 -14.70 6.43
N ALA A 78 -19.14 -15.87 6.90
CA ALA A 78 -18.95 -16.12 8.33
C ALA A 78 -17.70 -15.39 8.85
N ASP A 79 -17.76 -14.92 10.09
CA ASP A 79 -16.61 -14.35 10.77
C ASP A 79 -15.47 -15.38 10.89
N GLY A 80 -14.21 -14.94 10.77
CA GLY A 80 -13.05 -15.83 10.90
C GLY A 80 -12.91 -16.92 9.83
N SER A 81 -13.62 -16.82 8.69
CA SER A 81 -13.62 -17.85 7.64
C SER A 81 -12.85 -17.47 6.37
N VAL A 82 -12.13 -16.35 6.36
CA VAL A 82 -11.45 -15.80 5.16
C VAL A 82 -9.94 -15.98 5.25
N ALA A 83 -9.38 -16.78 4.35
CA ALA A 83 -7.93 -16.98 4.25
C ALA A 83 -7.24 -16.06 3.23
N LEU A 84 -7.95 -15.64 2.17
CA LEU A 84 -7.42 -14.78 1.11
C LEU A 84 -8.53 -13.88 0.57
N VAL A 85 -8.20 -12.61 0.35
CA VAL A 85 -9.07 -11.65 -0.32
C VAL A 85 -8.41 -11.16 -1.60
N VAL A 86 -9.15 -11.21 -2.70
CA VAL A 86 -8.80 -10.54 -3.96
C VAL A 86 -9.84 -9.46 -4.19
N THR A 87 -9.40 -8.21 -4.30
CA THR A 87 -10.31 -7.08 -4.46
C THR A 87 -9.75 -6.07 -5.46
N SER A 88 -10.64 -5.47 -6.23
CA SER A 88 -10.36 -4.34 -7.12
C SER A 88 -11.31 -3.20 -6.77
N PRO A 89 -11.21 -2.63 -5.55
CA PRO A 89 -12.07 -1.52 -5.19
C PRO A 89 -11.79 -0.37 -6.15
N PRO A 90 -12.78 0.49 -6.41
CA PRO A 90 -12.54 1.63 -7.28
C PRO A 90 -11.46 2.54 -6.69
N TYR A 91 -10.46 2.89 -7.48
CA TYR A 91 -9.28 3.62 -7.00
C TYR A 91 -9.41 5.12 -7.22
N PHE A 92 -9.30 5.88 -6.14
CA PHE A 92 -9.07 7.33 -6.16
C PHE A 92 -7.57 7.59 -5.93
N ALA A 93 -6.81 7.67 -7.02
CA ALA A 93 -5.36 7.72 -7.02
C ALA A 93 -4.77 9.03 -6.46
N GLY A 94 -5.60 10.03 -6.15
CA GLY A 94 -5.20 11.35 -5.67
C GLY A 94 -4.46 12.15 -6.74
N LYS A 95 -4.94 12.08 -7.98
CA LYS A 95 -4.33 12.78 -9.12
C LYS A 95 -5.07 14.08 -9.38
N GLN A 96 -4.40 15.05 -9.99
CA GLN A 96 -5.00 16.38 -10.23
C GLN A 96 -6.30 16.32 -11.06
N TYR A 97 -6.42 15.35 -11.97
CA TYR A 97 -7.66 15.13 -12.73
C TYR A 97 -8.82 14.60 -11.87
N GLU A 98 -8.54 14.01 -10.71
CA GLU A 98 -9.55 13.62 -9.72
C GLU A 98 -9.88 14.78 -8.77
N GLU A 99 -8.96 15.75 -8.58
CA GLU A 99 -9.18 16.99 -7.81
C GLU A 99 -10.00 18.02 -8.60
N GLU A 100 -9.81 18.12 -9.91
CA GLU A 100 -10.58 19.01 -10.80
C GLU A 100 -12.02 18.51 -11.07
N LEU A 101 -12.37 17.32 -10.55
CA LEU A 101 -13.69 16.68 -10.68
C LEU A 101 -14.76 17.26 -9.73
N GLU A 102 -14.41 18.28 -8.92
CA GLU A 102 -15.33 19.05 -8.07
C GLU A 102 -16.45 19.79 -8.85
N ARG A 103 -16.37 19.88 -10.18
CA ARG A 103 -17.27 20.73 -10.98
C ARG A 103 -18.59 20.12 -11.43
N ASP A 104 -18.75 18.79 -11.38
CA ASP A 104 -19.91 18.10 -11.97
C ASP A 104 -20.50 16.99 -11.06
N GLY A 105 -20.64 17.28 -9.75
CA GLY A 105 -21.44 16.44 -8.84
C GLY A 105 -20.75 15.17 -8.34
N VAL A 106 -19.42 15.17 -8.27
CA VAL A 106 -18.62 14.06 -7.77
C VAL A 106 -18.10 14.33 -6.34
N PRO A 107 -18.15 13.32 -5.45
CA PRO A 107 -17.61 13.30 -4.09
C PRO A 107 -16.31 14.07 -3.86
N SER A 108 -16.34 14.99 -2.89
CA SER A 108 -15.19 15.79 -2.41
C SER A 108 -14.20 14.97 -1.57
N SER A 109 -14.56 13.75 -1.20
CA SER A 109 -13.73 12.83 -0.43
C SER A 109 -13.93 11.40 -0.88
N TYR A 110 -12.94 10.54 -0.60
CA TYR A 110 -13.06 9.09 -0.82
C TYR A 110 -14.26 8.48 -0.06
N LEU A 111 -14.61 9.03 1.11
CA LEU A 111 -15.77 8.58 1.88
C LEU A 111 -17.09 8.92 1.21
N GLU A 112 -17.19 10.06 0.52
CA GLU A 112 -18.39 10.40 -0.27
C GLU A 112 -18.50 9.55 -1.54
N TYR A 113 -17.41 8.92 -1.99
CA TYR A 113 -17.36 8.07 -3.17
C TYR A 113 -17.77 6.61 -2.93
N LEU A 114 -17.78 6.15 -1.67
CA LEU A 114 -18.20 4.80 -1.26
C LEU A 114 -19.70 4.73 -0.93
#